data_AF-A0A1H5T885-F1
#
_entry.id   AF-A0A1H5T885-F1
#
_cell.length_a   1.000
_cell.length_b   1.000
_cell.length_c   1.000
_cell.angle_alpha   90.00
_cell.angle_beta   90.00
_cell.angle_gamma   90.00
#
_symmetry.space_group_name_H-M   'P 1'
#
loop_
_entity.id
_entity.type
_entity.pdbx_description
1 polymer ?
#
loop_
_entity_poly.entity_id
_entity_poly.type
_entity_poly.pdbx_seq_one_letter_code
_entity_poly.pdbx_strand_id
1 'polypeptide(L)'
;MPLIEVVHAPDVPEETLHRLGDALPHLVSLAVECPEEPYDHDLEPGDVELRFRQLGPYDRSGLAFVVEVRSKWFESRAVNRQERVDHLHEAIEKATGVSDFGVYLSLPVAAWSQGD
;
A
#
# COMPACT_ATOMS: atom_id res chain seq x y z
N MET A 1 -6.91 1.18 -10.21
CA MET A 1 -6.63 0.01 -9.35
C MET A 1 -5.17 0.00 -8.88
N PRO A 2 -4.89 0.36 -7.62
CA PRO A 2 -3.57 0.15 -7.02
C PRO A 2 -3.31 -1.33 -6.68
N LEU A 3 -2.04 -1.73 -6.76
CA LEU A 3 -1.55 -3.03 -6.28
C LEU A 3 -0.73 -2.80 -5.00
N ILE A 4 -0.99 -3.59 -3.97
CA ILE A 4 -0.33 -3.52 -2.67
C ILE A 4 0.32 -4.88 -2.38
N GLU A 5 1.60 -4.85 -2.05
CA GLU A 5 2.34 -6.01 -1.57
C GLU A 5 2.96 -5.68 -0.20
N VAL A 6 2.61 -6.46 0.81
CA VAL A 6 3.17 -6.37 2.15
C VAL A 6 4.19 -7.49 2.32
N VAL A 7 5.46 -7.13 2.34
CA VAL A 7 6.55 -8.05 2.66
C VAL A 7 6.87 -7.93 4.14
N HIS A 8 6.70 -9.00 4.92
CA HIS A 8 6.81 -8.93 6.39
C HIS A 8 7.76 -9.96 6.99
N ALA A 9 8.34 -9.62 8.13
CA ALA A 9 9.14 -10.53 8.95
C ALA A 9 8.27 -11.64 9.58
N PRO A 10 8.83 -12.83 9.84
CA PRO A 10 8.08 -13.97 10.38
C PRO A 10 7.57 -13.76 11.81
N ASP A 11 8.13 -12.81 12.54
CA ASP A 11 7.76 -12.45 13.91
C ASP A 11 6.72 -11.33 14.00
N VAL A 12 6.26 -10.79 12.87
CA VAL A 12 5.13 -9.86 12.84
C VAL A 12 3.87 -10.57 13.35
N PRO A 13 3.19 -10.04 14.38
CA PRO A 13 1.98 -10.66 14.92
C PRO A 13 0.87 -10.76 13.89
N GLU A 14 0.14 -11.88 13.87
CA GLU A 14 -1.00 -12.09 12.97
C GLU A 14 -2.06 -10.97 13.10
N GLU A 15 -2.30 -10.48 14.32
CA GLU A 15 -3.20 -9.34 14.55
C GLU A 15 -2.76 -8.07 13.80
N THR A 16 -1.45 -7.84 13.66
CA THR A 16 -0.93 -6.72 12.86
C THR A 16 -1.20 -6.93 11.38
N LEU A 17 -1.04 -8.16 10.89
CA LEU A 17 -1.34 -8.51 9.49
C LEU A 17 -2.83 -8.34 9.18
N HIS A 18 -3.72 -8.72 10.09
CA HIS A 18 -5.17 -8.47 9.96
C HIS A 18 -5.49 -6.97 9.92
N ARG A 19 -4.93 -6.17 10.83
CA ARG A 19 -5.11 -4.70 10.83
C ARG A 19 -4.60 -4.06 9.53
N LEU A 20 -3.47 -4.53 9.01
CA LEU A 20 -2.97 -4.10 7.69
C LEU A 20 -3.94 -4.50 6.58
N GLY A 21 -4.47 -5.72 6.63
CA GLY A 21 -5.50 -6.24 5.72
C GLY A 21 -6.71 -5.32 5.61
N ASP A 22 -7.22 -4.89 6.76
CA ASP A 22 -8.40 -4.04 6.86
C ASP A 22 -8.12 -2.58 6.45
N ALA A 23 -6.96 -2.04 6.84
CA ALA A 23 -6.67 -0.61 6.69
C ALA A 23 -6.08 -0.24 5.31
N LEU A 24 -5.19 -1.08 4.77
CA LEU A 24 -4.39 -0.71 3.60
C LEU A 24 -5.19 -0.36 2.35
N PRO A 25 -6.27 -1.07 1.99
CA PRO A 25 -7.03 -0.74 0.78
C PRO A 25 -7.55 0.71 0.78
N HIS A 26 -8.12 1.14 1.91
CA HIS A 26 -8.62 2.50 2.08
C HIS A 26 -7.50 3.53 2.13
N LEU A 27 -6.49 3.30 2.97
CA LEU A 27 -5.38 4.23 3.17
C LEU A 27 -4.57 4.46 1.88
N VAL A 28 -4.31 3.41 1.11
CA VAL A 28 -3.63 3.51 -0.17
C VAL A 28 -4.47 4.26 -1.19
N SER A 29 -5.77 4.02 -1.24
CA SER A 29 -6.68 4.70 -2.17
C SER A 29 -6.71 6.22 -1.92
N LEU A 30 -6.77 6.64 -0.65
CA LEU A 30 -6.57 8.04 -0.28
C LEU A 30 -5.18 8.56 -0.69
N ALA A 31 -4.12 7.80 -0.39
CA ALA A 31 -2.75 8.24 -0.67
C ALA A 31 -2.47 8.41 -2.16
N VAL A 32 -3.15 7.66 -3.04
CA VAL A 32 -2.96 7.74 -4.50
C VAL A 32 -4.10 8.45 -5.22
N GLU A 33 -5.09 9.02 -4.52
CA GLU A 33 -6.18 9.73 -5.18
C GLU A 33 -5.66 10.91 -6.03
N CYS A 34 -6.27 11.13 -7.19
CA CYS A 34 -5.96 12.27 -8.05
C CYS A 34 -7.17 12.66 -8.91
N PRO A 35 -7.18 13.85 -9.55
CA PRO A 35 -8.33 14.30 -10.34
C PRO A 35 -8.75 13.34 -11.47
N GLU A 36 -7.80 12.60 -12.04
CA GLU A 36 -8.02 11.65 -13.12
C GLU A 36 -8.64 10.32 -12.65
N GLU A 37 -8.39 9.95 -11.40
CA GLU A 37 -8.90 8.75 -10.74
C GLU A 37 -9.31 9.14 -9.31
N PRO A 38 -10.48 9.81 -9.16
CA PRO A 38 -10.99 10.18 -7.86
C PRO A 38 -11.35 8.92 -7.07
N TYR A 39 -11.24 9.00 -5.74
CA TYR A 39 -11.68 7.95 -4.83
C TYR A 39 -12.99 8.37 -4.17
N ASP A 40 -14.02 7.54 -4.28
CA ASP A 40 -15.38 7.78 -3.76
C ASP A 40 -15.59 7.28 -2.32
N HIS A 41 -14.54 6.72 -1.71
CA HIS A 41 -14.55 6.12 -0.38
C HIS A 41 -15.40 4.84 -0.25
N ASP A 42 -15.80 4.22 -1.36
CA ASP A 42 -16.56 2.98 -1.38
C ASP A 42 -15.77 1.91 -2.13
N LEU A 43 -15.06 1.05 -1.40
CA LEU A 43 -14.23 0.01 -2.02
C LEU A 43 -15.04 -1.26 -2.27
N GLU A 44 -15.08 -1.67 -3.52
CA GLU A 44 -15.63 -2.94 -3.96
C GLU A 44 -14.51 -3.99 -4.15
N PRO A 45 -14.85 -5.29 -4.13
CA PRO A 45 -13.91 -6.35 -4.48
C PRO A 45 -13.29 -6.12 -5.87
N GLY A 46 -11.97 -6.04 -5.92
CA GLY A 46 -11.22 -5.82 -7.16
C GLY A 46 -10.77 -4.37 -7.41
N ASP A 47 -11.19 -3.40 -6.57
CA ASP A 47 -10.68 -2.03 -6.68
C ASP A 47 -9.23 -1.88 -6.23
N VAL A 48 -8.80 -2.79 -5.34
CA VAL A 48 -7.44 -2.87 -4.81
C VAL A 48 -7.05 -4.33 -4.69
N GLU A 49 -5.84 -4.63 -5.15
CA GLU A 49 -5.21 -5.94 -4.94
C GLU A 49 -4.26 -5.86 -3.76
N LEU A 50 -4.49 -6.66 -2.72
CA LEU A 50 -3.61 -6.74 -1.54
C LEU A 50 -3.04 -8.14 -1.39
N ARG A 51 -1.71 -8.22 -1.23
CA ARG A 51 -0.99 -9.49 -1.06
C ARG A 51 -0.04 -9.40 0.12
N PHE A 52 0.04 -10.49 0.88
CA PHE A 52 1.02 -10.64 1.95
C PHE A 52 2.05 -11.69 1.55
N ARG A 53 3.32 -11.36 1.76
CA ARG A 53 4.45 -12.25 1.52
C ARG A 53 5.37 -12.24 2.75
N GLN A 54 5.48 -13.36 3.43
CA GLN A 54 6.49 -13.50 4.48
C GLN A 54 7.90 -13.56 3.86
N LEU A 55 8.89 -12.98 4.53
CA LEU A 55 10.30 -13.10 4.17
C LEU A 55 10.72 -14.58 4.13
N GLY A 56 11.40 -14.96 3.06
CA GLY A 56 12.03 -16.26 2.89
C GLY A 56 13.39 -16.38 3.58
N PRO A 57 14.00 -17.58 3.62
CA PRO A 57 15.26 -17.83 4.34
C PRO A 57 16.46 -17.03 3.81
N TYR A 58 16.41 -16.61 2.54
CA TYR A 58 17.48 -15.83 1.89
C TYR A 58 17.18 -14.34 1.80
N ASP A 59 15.98 -13.90 2.17
CA ASP A 59 15.61 -12.49 2.18
C ASP A 59 16.26 -11.77 3.36
N ARG A 60 16.54 -10.47 3.21
CA ARG A 60 17.13 -9.63 4.25
C ARG A 60 16.35 -8.31 4.35
N SER A 61 15.86 -8.02 5.54
CA SER A 61 15.22 -6.75 5.90
C SER A 61 15.56 -6.46 7.36
N GLY A 62 15.72 -5.18 7.69
CA GLY A 62 15.82 -4.72 9.07
C GLY A 62 14.51 -4.18 9.64
N LEU A 63 13.45 -4.18 8.84
CA LEU A 63 12.13 -3.63 9.18
C LEU A 63 11.15 -4.77 9.46
N ALA A 64 10.16 -4.51 10.32
CA ALA A 64 9.06 -5.44 10.58
C ALA A 64 8.30 -5.80 9.29
N PHE A 65 8.01 -4.79 8.45
CA PHE A 65 7.45 -5.02 7.11
C PHE A 65 7.75 -3.86 6.15
N VAL A 66 7.50 -4.09 4.86
CA VAL A 66 7.53 -3.10 3.78
C VAL A 66 6.23 -3.19 3.01
N VAL A 67 5.58 -2.05 2.81
CA VAL A 67 4.39 -1.90 1.98
C VAL A 67 4.80 -1.33 0.63
N GLU A 68 4.80 -2.15 -0.40
CA GLU A 68 4.96 -1.71 -1.79
C GLU A 68 3.61 -1.35 -2.38
N VAL A 69 3.50 -0.13 -2.89
CA VAL A 69 2.33 0.37 -3.60
C VAL A 69 2.71 0.61 -5.06
N ARG A 70 1.92 0.06 -5.98
CA ARG A 70 2.04 0.33 -7.41
C ARG A 70 0.72 0.92 -7.88
N SER A 71 0.75 2.17 -8.36
CA SER A 71 -0.44 2.85 -8.88
C SER A 71 -0.12 3.51 -10.21
N LYS A 72 -1.13 3.69 -11.07
CA LYS A 72 -0.92 4.24 -12.41
C LYS A 72 -0.26 5.63 -12.35
N TRP A 73 0.65 5.92 -13.26
CA TRP A 73 1.24 7.25 -13.35
C TRP A 73 0.22 8.28 -13.85
N PHE A 74 0.10 9.38 -13.10
CA PHE A 74 -0.46 10.66 -13.52
C PHE A 74 0.44 11.77 -13.01
N GLU A 75 0.54 12.88 -13.74
CA GLU A 75 1.36 14.02 -13.33
C GLU A 75 0.90 14.56 -11.97
N SER A 76 -0.41 14.76 -11.80
CA SER A 76 -1.07 15.22 -10.56
C SER A 76 -0.77 14.36 -9.33
N ARG A 77 -0.61 13.05 -9.50
CA ARG A 77 -0.25 12.07 -8.46
C ARG A 77 1.26 12.08 -8.18
N ALA A 78 2.05 12.34 -9.22
CA ALA A 78 3.51 12.29 -9.17
C ALA A 78 4.14 13.54 -8.53
N VAL A 79 3.51 14.72 -8.63
CA VAL A 79 4.12 15.99 -8.16
C VAL A 79 4.41 15.99 -6.66
N ASN A 80 3.57 15.34 -5.85
CA ASN A 80 3.68 15.28 -4.39
C ASN A 80 3.86 13.84 -3.88
N ARG A 81 4.56 13.00 -4.64
CA ARG A 81 4.74 11.56 -4.32
C ARG A 81 5.33 11.31 -2.93
N GLN A 82 6.26 12.16 -2.49
CA GLN A 82 6.95 11.97 -1.20
C GLN A 82 5.99 12.27 -0.04
N GLU A 83 5.31 13.41 -0.08
CA GLU A 83 4.29 13.80 0.88
C GLU A 83 3.20 12.72 1.02
N ARG A 84 2.75 12.13 -0.09
CA ARG A 84 1.77 11.02 -0.08
C ARG A 84 2.29 9.78 0.64
N VAL A 85 3.56 9.43 0.43
CA VAL A 85 4.20 8.29 1.12
C VAL A 85 4.36 8.58 2.61
N ASP A 86 4.75 9.79 2.97
CA ASP A 86 4.93 10.19 4.36
C ASP A 86 3.58 10.15 5.10
N HIS A 87 2.51 10.70 4.51
CA HIS A 87 1.16 10.61 5.09
C HIS A 87 0.63 9.18 5.16
N LEU A 88 0.91 8.34 4.15
CA LEU A 88 0.53 6.93 4.17
C LEU A 88 1.26 6.18 5.29
N HIS A 89 2.54 6.46 5.49
CA HIS A 89 3.32 5.91 6.59
C HIS A 89 2.70 6.30 7.94
N GLU A 90 2.47 7.59 8.19
CA GLU A 90 1.83 8.05 9.44
C GLU A 90 0.44 7.40 9.68
N ALA A 91 -0.36 7.25 8.62
CA ALA A 91 -1.68 6.65 8.72
C ALA A 91 -1.62 5.14 9.05
N ILE A 92 -0.65 4.41 8.48
CA ILE A 92 -0.43 2.99 8.78
C ILE A 92 0.08 2.82 10.22
N GLU A 93 1.00 3.66 10.68
CA GLU A 93 1.48 3.66 12.07
C GLU A 93 0.31 3.86 13.02
N LYS A 94 -0.56 4.84 12.74
CA LYS A 94 -1.77 5.10 13.54
C LYS A 94 -2.74 3.92 13.55
N ALA A 95 -2.91 3.23 12.43
CA ALA A 95 -3.83 2.10 12.30
C ALA A 95 -3.32 0.82 12.99
N THR A 96 -2.01 0.60 13.00
CA THR A 96 -1.39 -0.67 13.43
C THR A 96 -0.70 -0.58 14.80
N GLY A 97 -0.21 0.61 15.17
CA GLY A 97 0.67 0.85 16.31
C GLY A 97 2.14 0.49 16.07
N VAL A 98 2.52 0.11 14.84
CA VAL A 98 3.89 -0.26 14.47
C VAL A 98 4.57 0.89 13.76
N SER A 99 5.78 1.26 14.20
CA SER A 99 6.56 2.37 13.62
C SER A 99 7.77 1.91 12.78
N ASP A 100 8.24 0.67 12.98
CA ASP A 100 9.39 0.10 12.29
C ASP A 100 8.98 -0.59 10.97
N PHE A 101 8.61 0.21 9.97
CA PHE A 101 8.24 -0.28 8.65
C PHE A 101 8.54 0.73 7.55
N GLY A 102 8.53 0.26 6.30
CA GLY A 102 8.75 1.07 5.11
C GLY A 102 7.52 1.14 4.20
N VAL A 103 7.39 2.24 3.47
CA VAL A 103 6.41 2.40 2.39
C VAL A 103 7.15 2.76 1.11
N TYR A 104 6.90 2.02 0.04
CA TYR A 104 7.50 2.27 -1.27
C TYR A 104 6.41 2.49 -2.32
N LEU A 105 6.19 3.74 -2.73
CA LEU A 105 5.25 4.09 -3.79
C LEU A 105 5.94 4.17 -5.14
N SER A 106 5.49 3.33 -6.06
CA SER A 106 5.88 3.37 -7.47
C SER A 106 4.70 3.80 -8.33
N LEU A 107 4.98 4.71 -9.29
CA LEU A 107 4.01 5.23 -10.24
C LEU A 107 4.42 4.85 -11.68
N PRO A 108 4.27 3.58 -12.09
CA PRO A 108 4.63 3.15 -13.45
C PRO A 108 3.65 3.69 -14.51
N VAL A 109 4.16 3.89 -15.73
CA VAL A 109 3.32 3.96 -16.92
C VAL A 109 2.86 2.53 -17.23
N ALA A 110 1.61 2.24 -16.93
CA ALA A 110 1.05 0.89 -16.99
C ALA A 110 -0.37 0.88 -17.56
N ALA A 111 -0.79 -0.30 -18.01
CA ALA A 111 -2.15 -0.59 -18.43
C ALA A 111 -2.72 -1.72 -17.56
N TRP A 112 -4.04 -1.70 -17.36
CA TRP A 112 -4.78 -2.69 -16.62
C TRP A 112 -5.99 -3.14 -17.45
N SER A 113 -6.33 -4.43 -17.36
CA SER A 113 -7.52 -5.03 -17.95
C SER A 113 -8.07 -6.06 -16.98
N GLN A 114 -9.33 -5.91 -16.61
CA GLN A 114 -10.08 -6.78 -15.70
C GLN A 114 -11.38 -7.20 -16.39
N GLY A 115 -11.82 -8.43 -16.14
CA GLY A 115 -13.11 -8.93 -16.59
C GLY A 115 -14.19 -8.72 -15.53
N ASP A 116 -15.43 -9.04 -15.91
CA ASP A 116 -16.58 -9.10 -15.00
C ASP A 116 -16.48 -10.30 -14.02
#